data_AF-K6DG51-F1
#
_entry.id   AF-K6DG51-F1
#
_cell.length_a   1.000
_cell.length_b   1.000
_cell.length_c   1.000
_cell.angle_alpha   90.00
_cell.angle_beta   90.00
_cell.angle_gamma   90.00
#
_symmetry.space_group_name_H-M   'P 1'
#
loop_
_entity.id
_entity.type
_entity.pdbx_description
1 polymer ?
#
loop_
_entity_poly.entity_id
_entity_poly.type
_entity_poly.pdbx_seq_one_letter_code
_entity_poly.pdbx_strand_id
1 'polypeptide(L)'
;SDFTVKKGRSIDSIVFHIEKKPVAKNENYKEEQQDTVYLQTKADREAKQKMLFAEAMQSPYTKLLGEKWLINVADMQDISTMTGLAEKVYPLYDELKEARGLKGVETHLSYVASKQEGYSKRNVVKYLKTAIEGYLPTVALQDLEQPERANTKKPKPRTLEEVAKDFLPGTVIVY
;
A
#
# COMPACT_ATOMS: atom_id res chain seq x y z
N SER A 1 -3.69 -13.92 78.10
CA SER A 1 -3.11 -15.08 77.41
C SER A 1 -4.29 -15.91 76.94
N ASP A 2 -4.57 -16.17 75.67
CA ASP A 2 -3.68 -16.53 74.56
C ASP A 2 -4.41 -16.33 73.23
N PHE A 3 -3.73 -15.76 72.24
CA PHE A 3 -4.16 -15.75 70.85
C PHE A 3 -3.70 -17.04 70.18
N THR A 4 -4.61 -17.98 69.89
CA THR A 4 -4.26 -19.15 69.09
C THR A 4 -4.63 -18.91 67.61
N VAL A 5 -3.66 -18.41 66.85
CA VAL A 5 -3.68 -18.42 65.39
C VAL A 5 -3.66 -19.87 64.91
N LYS A 6 -4.77 -20.36 64.33
CA LYS A 6 -4.82 -21.71 63.76
C LYS A 6 -4.09 -21.71 62.41
N LYS A 7 -2.95 -22.40 62.40
CA LYS A 7 -2.02 -22.60 61.28
C LYS A 7 -2.76 -23.05 60.02
N GLY A 8 -2.61 -22.29 58.94
CA GLY A 8 -3.22 -22.59 57.64
C GLY A 8 -2.75 -23.93 57.07
N ARG A 9 -3.64 -24.62 56.34
CA ARG A 9 -3.29 -25.80 55.54
C ARG A 9 -2.38 -25.35 54.40
N SER A 10 -1.10 -25.73 54.42
CA SER A 10 -0.24 -25.62 53.26
C SER A 10 -0.65 -26.69 52.24
N ILE A 11 -1.05 -26.25 51.04
CA ILE A 11 -1.24 -27.14 49.89
C ILE A 11 0.15 -27.40 49.32
N ASP A 12 0.69 -28.59 49.59
CA ASP A 12 2.04 -28.98 49.16
C ASP A 12 2.11 -29.43 47.69
N SER A 13 1.00 -29.88 47.10
CA SER A 13 0.97 -30.32 45.70
C SER A 13 -0.44 -30.28 45.12
N ILE A 14 -0.59 -29.68 43.94
CA ILE A 14 -1.84 -29.73 43.15
C ILE A 14 -1.65 -30.78 42.06
N VAL A 15 -2.43 -31.88 42.12
CA VAL A 15 -2.40 -32.94 41.09
C VAL A 15 -3.52 -32.70 40.09
N PHE A 16 -3.17 -32.22 38.89
CA PHE A 16 -4.11 -32.06 37.80
C PHE A 16 -4.38 -33.42 37.12
N HIS A 17 -5.58 -33.95 37.28
CA HIS A 17 -6.06 -35.07 36.47
C HIS A 17 -6.64 -34.51 35.17
N ILE A 18 -5.78 -34.22 34.20
CA ILE A 18 -6.22 -33.86 32.85
C ILE A 18 -6.27 -35.15 32.02
N GLU A 19 -7.40 -35.84 32.06
CA GLU A 19 -7.67 -36.87 31.06
C GLU A 19 -7.97 -36.17 29.72
N LYS A 20 -7.06 -36.35 28.75
CA LYS A 20 -7.30 -35.92 27.37
C LYS A 20 -8.54 -36.66 26.87
N LYS A 21 -9.64 -35.93 26.65
CA LYS A 21 -10.78 -36.43 25.88
C LYS A 21 -10.23 -36.98 24.54
N PRO A 22 -10.65 -38.19 24.09
CA PRO A 22 -10.29 -38.65 22.77
C PRO A 22 -10.83 -37.63 21.77
N VAL A 23 -9.93 -36.91 21.11
CA VAL A 23 -10.27 -36.15 19.92
C VAL A 23 -10.80 -37.19 18.96
N ALA A 24 -12.11 -37.13 18.66
CA ALA A 24 -12.67 -37.91 17.57
C ALA A 24 -11.72 -37.69 16.39
N LYS A 25 -11.13 -38.77 15.85
CA LYS A 25 -10.40 -38.66 14.60
C LYS A 25 -11.44 -38.19 13.61
N ASN A 26 -11.46 -36.89 13.33
CA ASN A 26 -12.17 -36.35 12.19
C ASN A 26 -11.41 -36.88 10.97
N GLU A 27 -11.71 -38.12 10.58
CA GLU A 27 -11.21 -38.74 9.36
C GLU A 27 -11.71 -37.96 8.13
N ASN A 28 -12.69 -37.08 8.30
CA ASN A 28 -13.33 -36.30 7.26
C ASN A 28 -12.72 -34.89 7.03
N TYR A 29 -11.70 -34.45 7.77
CA TYR A 29 -11.08 -33.12 7.53
C TYR A 29 -10.25 -33.06 6.23
N LYS A 30 -10.06 -34.20 5.54
CA LYS A 30 -9.29 -34.27 4.29
C LYS A 30 -10.14 -34.51 3.04
N GLU A 31 -11.41 -34.89 3.17
CA GLU A 31 -12.29 -35.14 2.02
C GLU A 31 -12.88 -33.85 1.43
N GLU A 32 -13.05 -32.80 2.24
CA GLU A 32 -13.48 -31.46 1.79
C GLU A 32 -12.46 -30.74 0.87
N GLN A 33 -11.24 -31.27 0.74
CA GLN A 33 -10.24 -30.78 -0.23
C GLN A 33 -10.33 -31.47 -1.59
N GLN A 34 -11.17 -32.50 -1.71
CA GLN A 34 -11.36 -33.31 -2.92
C GLN A 34 -12.73 -33.09 -3.57
N ASP A 35 -13.50 -32.12 -3.08
CA ASP A 35 -14.70 -31.65 -3.76
C ASP A 35 -14.33 -31.13 -5.16
N THR A 36 -14.88 -31.78 -6.18
CA THR A 36 -14.76 -31.36 -7.59
C THR A 36 -15.20 -29.91 -7.76
N VAL A 37 -16.17 -29.43 -6.97
CA VAL A 37 -16.59 -28.02 -6.91
C VAL A 37 -15.46 -27.11 -6.42
N TYR A 38 -14.66 -27.53 -5.43
CA TYR A 38 -13.53 -26.74 -4.92
C TYR A 38 -12.38 -26.68 -5.92
N LEU A 39 -12.07 -27.81 -6.57
CA LEU A 39 -11.08 -27.89 -7.65
C LEU A 39 -11.51 -27.09 -8.89
N GLN A 40 -12.79 -27.12 -9.25
CA GLN A 40 -13.34 -26.37 -10.36
C GLN A 40 -13.37 -24.87 -10.06
N THR A 41 -13.79 -24.49 -8.85
CA THR A 41 -13.68 -23.10 -8.37
C THR A 41 -12.23 -22.61 -8.35
N LYS A 42 -11.27 -23.48 -8.04
CA LYS A 42 -9.84 -23.14 -8.08
C LYS A 42 -9.34 -22.94 -9.52
N ALA A 43 -9.75 -23.80 -10.45
CA ALA A 43 -9.41 -23.66 -11.87
C ALA A 43 -10.02 -22.39 -12.49
N ASP A 44 -11.28 -22.09 -12.19
CA ASP A 44 -11.95 -20.85 -12.59
C ASP A 44 -11.26 -19.60 -12.02
N ARG A 45 -10.85 -19.63 -10.75
CA ARG A 45 -10.09 -18.52 -10.15
C ARG A 45 -8.75 -18.33 -10.85
N GLU A 46 -8.03 -19.40 -11.13
CA GLU A 46 -6.72 -19.32 -11.78
C GLU A 46 -6.84 -18.83 -13.24
N ALA A 47 -7.86 -19.27 -13.96
CA ALA A 47 -8.19 -18.77 -15.29
C ALA A 47 -8.54 -17.26 -15.24
N LYS A 48 -9.39 -16.85 -14.30
CA LYS A 48 -9.72 -15.44 -14.08
C LYS A 48 -8.48 -14.61 -13.75
N GLN A 49 -7.58 -15.11 -12.89
CA GLN A 49 -6.33 -14.44 -12.56
C GLN A 49 -5.42 -14.27 -13.78
N LYS A 50 -5.32 -15.28 -14.66
CA LYS A 50 -4.54 -15.16 -15.90
C LYS A 50 -5.16 -14.15 -16.87
N MET A 51 -6.49 -14.09 -16.98
CA MET A 51 -7.18 -13.08 -17.79
C MET A 51 -6.95 -11.67 -17.23
N LEU A 52 -7.16 -11.47 -15.93
CA LEU A 52 -6.92 -10.21 -15.24
C LEU A 52 -5.44 -9.78 -15.35
N PHE A 53 -4.50 -10.72 -15.27
CA PHE A 53 -3.09 -10.45 -15.47
C PHE A 53 -2.80 -9.92 -16.89
N ALA A 54 -3.36 -10.57 -17.91
CA ALA A 54 -3.17 -10.15 -19.30
C ALA A 54 -3.77 -8.76 -19.55
N GLU A 55 -4.98 -8.51 -19.04
CA GLU A 55 -5.62 -7.20 -19.07
C GLU A 55 -4.76 -6.15 -18.35
N ALA A 56 -4.23 -6.50 -17.18
CA ALA A 56 -3.38 -5.60 -16.43
C ALA A 56 -2.11 -5.24 -17.20
N MET A 57 -1.43 -6.22 -17.79
CA MET A 57 -0.22 -6.00 -18.59
C MET A 57 -0.45 -5.11 -19.81
N GLN A 58 -1.64 -5.18 -20.42
CA GLN A 58 -2.03 -4.34 -21.56
C GLN A 58 -2.53 -2.95 -21.14
N SER A 59 -2.81 -2.75 -19.85
CA SER A 59 -3.36 -1.50 -19.34
C SER A 59 -2.33 -0.35 -19.43
N PRO A 60 -2.75 0.85 -19.85
CA PRO A 60 -1.88 2.03 -19.86
C PRO A 60 -1.41 2.42 -18.46
N TYR A 61 -2.15 2.05 -17.41
CA TYR A 61 -1.79 2.35 -16.02
C TYR A 61 -0.54 1.59 -15.59
N THR A 62 -0.39 0.32 -16.01
CA THR A 62 0.82 -0.48 -15.74
C THR A 62 2.06 0.17 -16.35
N LYS A 63 1.93 0.69 -17.57
CA LYS A 63 3.02 1.40 -18.24
C LYS A 63 3.44 2.66 -17.46
N LEU A 64 2.46 3.46 -17.03
CA LEU A 64 2.70 4.67 -16.23
C LEU A 64 3.35 4.34 -14.87
N LEU A 65 2.92 3.25 -14.23
CA LEU A 65 3.52 2.77 -12.98
C LEU A 65 5.01 2.42 -13.17
N GLY A 66 5.35 1.77 -14.29
CA GLY A 66 6.73 1.46 -14.65
C GLY A 66 7.57 2.73 -14.91
N GLU A 67 7.02 3.70 -15.63
CA GLU A 67 7.70 4.96 -15.95
C GLU A 67 8.05 5.78 -14.70
N LYS A 68 7.19 5.74 -13.67
CA LYS A 68 7.41 6.44 -12.40
C LYS A 68 8.18 5.59 -11.37
N TRP A 69 8.71 4.43 -11.76
CA TRP A 69 9.43 3.49 -10.89
C TRP A 69 8.61 3.06 -9.65
N LEU A 70 7.29 3.05 -9.77
CA LEU A 70 6.36 2.65 -8.69
C LEU A 70 6.20 1.14 -8.61
N ILE A 71 6.42 0.45 -9.73
CA ILE A 71 6.39 -1.00 -9.86
C ILE A 71 7.73 -1.48 -10.43
N ASN A 72 8.24 -2.60 -9.92
CA ASN A 72 9.45 -3.22 -10.45
C ASN A 72 9.10 -4.33 -11.46
N VAL A 73 10.07 -4.75 -12.27
CA VAL A 73 9.93 -5.87 -13.22
C VAL A 73 9.51 -7.15 -12.49
N ALA A 74 10.01 -7.37 -11.27
CA ALA A 74 9.62 -8.51 -10.45
C ALA A 74 8.11 -8.49 -10.10
N ASP A 75 7.56 -7.33 -9.76
CA ASP A 75 6.14 -7.16 -9.45
C ASP A 75 5.26 -7.33 -10.71
N MET A 76 5.76 -6.91 -11.87
CA MET A 76 5.07 -7.09 -13.16
C MET A 76 4.97 -8.56 -13.58
N GLN A 77 5.94 -9.39 -13.17
CA GLN A 77 5.92 -10.84 -13.41
C GLN A 77 5.06 -11.58 -12.39
N ASP A 78 4.72 -10.95 -11.26
CA ASP A 78 3.93 -11.56 -10.21
C ASP A 78 2.43 -11.48 -10.50
N ILE A 79 1.81 -12.64 -10.73
CA ILE A 79 0.40 -12.75 -11.08
C ILE A 79 -0.49 -12.17 -9.98
N SER A 80 -0.16 -12.41 -8.71
CA SER A 80 -0.97 -11.94 -7.58
C SER A 80 -0.95 -10.41 -7.46
N THR A 81 0.21 -9.81 -7.71
CA THR A 81 0.41 -8.36 -7.66
C THR A 81 -0.34 -7.68 -8.79
N MET A 82 -0.16 -8.13 -10.02
CA MET A 82 -0.82 -7.56 -11.20
C MET A 82 -2.34 -7.74 -11.18
N THR A 83 -2.84 -8.91 -10.76
CA THR A 83 -4.29 -9.12 -10.56
C THR A 83 -4.85 -8.24 -9.45
N GLY A 84 -4.08 -8.06 -8.36
CA GLY A 84 -4.43 -7.12 -7.30
C GLY A 84 -4.51 -5.67 -7.77
N LEU A 85 -3.62 -5.25 -8.68
CA LEU A 85 -3.67 -3.93 -9.30
C LEU A 85 -4.92 -3.79 -10.20
N ALA A 86 -5.18 -4.79 -11.04
CA ALA A 86 -6.34 -4.79 -11.93
C ALA A 86 -7.67 -4.72 -11.17
N GLU A 87 -7.84 -5.51 -10.10
CA GLU A 87 -9.12 -5.54 -9.38
C GLU A 87 -9.32 -4.34 -8.45
N LYS A 88 -8.25 -3.80 -7.84
CA LYS A 88 -8.38 -2.82 -6.75
C LYS A 88 -7.89 -1.42 -7.08
N VAL A 89 -6.94 -1.28 -8.00
CA VAL A 89 -6.25 -0.02 -8.24
C VAL A 89 -6.68 0.60 -9.57
N TYR A 90 -6.83 -0.19 -10.62
CA TYR A 90 -7.21 0.33 -11.94
C TYR A 90 -8.62 0.93 -12.00
N PRO A 91 -9.65 0.36 -11.34
CA PRO A 91 -10.95 0.99 -11.26
C PRO A 91 -10.88 2.37 -10.62
N LEU A 92 -10.07 2.52 -9.56
CA LEU A 92 -9.86 3.81 -8.88
C LEU A 92 -9.13 4.83 -9.78
N TYR A 93 -8.18 4.37 -10.60
CA TYR A 93 -7.54 5.24 -11.60
C TYR A 93 -8.47 5.64 -12.74
N ASP A 94 -9.38 4.76 -13.16
CA ASP A 94 -10.43 5.13 -14.10
C ASP A 94 -11.34 6.21 -13.50
N GLU A 95 -11.77 6.09 -12.25
CA GLU A 95 -12.55 7.15 -11.57
C GLU A 95 -11.78 8.49 -11.53
N LEU A 96 -10.49 8.46 -11.19
CA LEU A 96 -9.65 9.66 -11.16
C LEU A 96 -9.45 10.25 -12.57
N LYS A 97 -9.34 9.39 -13.59
CA LYS A 97 -9.24 9.79 -14.99
C LYS A 97 -10.56 10.35 -15.49
N GLU A 98 -11.70 9.84 -15.07
CA GLU A 98 -13.01 10.40 -15.41
C GLU A 98 -13.19 11.79 -14.79
N ALA A 99 -12.70 12.00 -13.56
CA ALA A 99 -12.77 13.30 -12.90
C ALA A 99 -11.79 14.34 -13.47
N ARG A 100 -10.52 13.99 -13.69
CA ARG A 100 -9.44 14.96 -13.99
C ARG A 100 -8.63 14.64 -15.27
N GLY A 101 -9.04 13.61 -16.01
CA GLY A 101 -8.30 13.07 -17.15
C GLY A 101 -7.04 12.30 -16.74
N LEU A 102 -6.34 11.77 -17.75
CA LEU A 102 -5.06 11.07 -17.57
C LEU A 102 -4.00 11.92 -16.84
N LYS A 103 -4.07 13.25 -16.99
CA LYS A 103 -3.16 14.20 -16.34
C LYS A 103 -3.30 14.22 -14.82
N GLY A 104 -4.51 13.98 -14.31
CA GLY A 104 -4.77 13.85 -12.87
C GLY A 104 -4.11 12.59 -12.30
N VAL A 105 -4.26 11.46 -13.00
CA VAL A 105 -3.60 10.19 -12.65
C VAL A 105 -2.08 10.34 -12.65
N GLU A 106 -1.50 10.94 -13.68
CA GLU A 106 -0.05 11.14 -13.75
C GLU A 106 0.50 12.03 -12.62
N THR A 107 -0.25 13.08 -12.26
CA THR A 107 0.12 13.98 -11.16
C THR A 107 0.11 13.22 -9.83
N HIS A 108 -0.91 12.41 -9.59
CA HIS A 108 -1.01 11.57 -8.40
C HIS A 108 0.15 10.57 -8.33
N LEU A 109 0.40 9.83 -9.41
CA LEU A 109 1.50 8.85 -9.49
C LEU A 109 2.86 9.51 -9.22
N SER A 110 3.11 10.70 -9.76
CA SER A 110 4.36 11.44 -9.54
C SER A 110 4.52 11.87 -8.07
N TYR A 111 3.43 12.27 -7.41
CA TYR A 111 3.42 12.58 -5.98
C TYR A 111 3.70 11.33 -5.14
N VAL A 112 3.03 10.22 -5.45
CA VAL A 112 3.21 8.93 -4.78
C VAL A 112 4.65 8.44 -4.91
N ALA A 113 5.26 8.57 -6.09
CA ALA A 113 6.65 8.19 -6.34
C ALA A 113 7.64 9.03 -5.50
N SER A 114 7.37 10.33 -5.36
CA SER A 114 8.20 11.22 -4.53
C SER A 114 8.05 10.96 -3.03
N LYS A 115 6.88 10.49 -2.60
CA LYS A 115 6.59 10.15 -1.19
C LYS A 115 6.91 8.71 -0.84
N GLN A 116 7.29 7.88 -1.81
CA GLN A 116 7.66 6.49 -1.60
C GLN A 116 9.05 6.41 -0.97
N GLU A 117 9.13 6.62 0.34
CA GLU A 117 10.31 6.25 1.13
C GLU A 117 10.45 4.71 1.11
N GLY A 118 11.69 4.21 1.08
CA GLY A 118 12.07 2.85 0.62
C GLY A 118 11.48 1.62 1.33
N TYR A 119 10.45 1.77 2.16
CA TYR A 119 9.85 0.77 3.05
C TYR A 119 8.62 0.04 2.49
N SER A 120 7.98 0.53 1.41
CA SER A 120 6.75 -0.09 0.86
C SER A 120 6.97 -1.17 -0.21
N LYS A 121 8.21 -1.66 -0.36
CA LYS A 121 8.60 -2.67 -1.38
C LYS A 121 7.86 -4.01 -1.28
N ARG A 122 7.17 -4.27 -0.16
CA ARG A 122 6.51 -5.57 0.08
C ARG A 122 5.10 -5.66 -0.49
N ASN A 123 4.40 -4.55 -0.73
CA ASN A 123 3.03 -4.60 -1.26
C ASN A 123 2.64 -3.30 -1.99
N VAL A 124 3.10 -3.17 -3.23
CA VAL A 124 2.80 -2.02 -4.11
C VAL A 124 1.30 -1.81 -4.29
N VAL A 125 0.52 -2.89 -4.36
CA VAL A 125 -0.94 -2.86 -4.54
C VAL A 125 -1.62 -2.10 -3.40
N LYS A 126 -1.29 -2.48 -2.16
CA LYS A 126 -1.88 -1.86 -0.97
C LYS A 126 -1.53 -0.37 -0.90
N TYR A 127 -0.27 -0.03 -1.19
CA TYR A 127 0.20 1.34 -1.14
C TYR A 127 -0.51 2.24 -2.17
N LEU A 128 -0.57 1.80 -3.43
CA LEU A 128 -1.24 2.54 -4.50
C LEU A 128 -2.74 2.71 -4.22
N LYS A 129 -3.40 1.63 -3.74
CA LYS A 129 -4.81 1.67 -3.33
C LYS A 129 -5.04 2.73 -2.24
N THR A 130 -4.28 2.68 -1.15
CA THR A 130 -4.45 3.65 -0.05
C THR A 130 -4.15 5.08 -0.49
N ALA A 131 -3.16 5.27 -1.37
CA ALA A 131 -2.82 6.59 -1.90
C ALA A 131 -3.99 7.19 -2.70
N ILE A 132 -4.59 6.42 -3.61
CA ILE A 132 -5.69 6.93 -4.43
C ILE A 132 -7.00 7.06 -3.64
N GLU A 133 -7.31 6.16 -2.71
CA GLU A 133 -8.47 6.27 -1.83
C GLU A 133 -8.46 7.56 -1.01
N GLY A 134 -7.28 8.02 -0.57
CA GLY A 134 -7.12 9.30 0.10
C GLY A 134 -7.18 10.51 -0.86
N TYR A 135 -6.88 10.30 -2.14
CA TYR A 135 -6.78 11.37 -3.14
C TYR A 135 -8.11 11.67 -3.85
N LEU A 136 -8.88 10.64 -4.21
CA LEU A 136 -10.21 10.77 -4.83
C LEU A 136 -11.12 11.80 -4.14
N PRO A 137 -11.32 11.78 -2.80
CA PRO A 137 -12.16 12.77 -2.13
C PRO A 137 -11.60 14.19 -2.26
N THR A 138 -10.27 14.36 -2.24
CA THR A 138 -9.64 15.68 -2.40
C THR A 138 -9.83 16.25 -3.80
N VAL A 139 -9.85 15.39 -4.83
CA VAL A 139 -10.11 15.81 -6.22
C VAL A 139 -11.57 16.17 -6.41
N ALA A 140 -12.49 15.36 -5.87
CA ALA A 140 -13.92 15.67 -5.89
C ALA A 140 -14.26 17.00 -5.16
N LEU A 141 -13.55 17.31 -4.08
CA LEU A 141 -13.65 18.59 -3.36
C LEU A 141 -12.98 19.75 -4.11
N GLN A 142 -11.85 19.52 -4.78
CA GLN A 142 -11.13 20.58 -5.51
C GLN A 142 -11.84 21.07 -6.77
N ASP A 143 -12.66 20.23 -7.41
CA ASP A 143 -13.50 20.63 -8.55
C ASP A 143 -14.52 21.72 -8.16
N LEU A 144 -14.91 21.78 -6.89
CA LEU A 144 -15.75 22.83 -6.33
C LEU A 144 -14.98 24.11 -5.93
N GLU A 145 -13.65 24.06 -5.75
CA GLU A 145 -12.94 25.20 -5.15
C GLU A 145 -11.81 25.82 -5.97
N GLN A 146 -10.95 25.14 -6.76
CA GLN A 146 -9.78 25.83 -7.34
C GLN A 146 -9.18 25.22 -8.64
N PRO A 147 -9.30 25.89 -9.81
CA PRO A 147 -8.50 25.57 -11.01
C PRO A 147 -7.03 26.06 -10.95
N GLU A 148 -6.60 26.77 -9.90
CA GLU A 148 -5.37 27.60 -9.96
C GLU A 148 -4.14 27.09 -9.16
N ARG A 149 -4.07 25.81 -8.75
CA ARG A 149 -2.88 25.29 -8.02
C ARG A 149 -1.88 24.48 -8.84
N ALA A 150 -1.83 24.65 -10.16
CA ALA A 150 -0.77 24.09 -11.00
C ALA A 150 0.46 25.01 -11.18
N ASN A 151 0.55 26.11 -10.42
CA ASN A 151 1.73 26.99 -10.43
C ASN A 151 2.23 27.32 -9.01
N THR A 152 2.57 26.30 -8.23
CA THR A 152 3.49 26.51 -7.11
C THR A 152 4.92 26.52 -7.66
N LYS A 153 5.32 27.71 -8.12
CA LYS A 153 6.68 28.27 -8.12
C LYS A 153 7.72 27.30 -7.55
N LYS A 154 8.50 26.64 -8.40
CA LYS A 154 9.86 26.25 -8.00
C LYS A 154 10.55 27.55 -7.59
N PRO A 155 11.13 27.68 -6.38
CA PRO A 155 11.97 28.83 -6.09
C PRO A 155 13.11 28.81 -7.13
N LYS A 156 13.26 29.92 -7.85
CA LYS A 156 14.34 30.13 -8.82
C LYS A 156 15.66 29.80 -8.11
N PRO A 157 16.52 28.89 -8.63
CA PRO A 157 17.82 28.68 -8.04
C PRO A 157 18.57 30.02 -8.08
N ARG A 158 19.05 30.49 -6.92
CA ARG A 158 19.87 31.71 -6.84
C ARG A 158 21.06 31.53 -7.78
N THR A 159 21.31 32.52 -8.63
CA THR A 159 22.45 32.50 -9.55
C THR A 159 23.75 32.76 -8.77
N LEU A 160 24.88 32.24 -9.27
CA LEU A 160 26.20 32.34 -8.63
C LEU A 160 26.60 33.80 -8.29
N GLU A 161 26.04 34.76 -9.03
CA GLU A 161 26.25 36.19 -8.89
C GLU A 161 25.61 36.80 -7.62
N GLU A 162 24.46 36.28 -7.17
CA GLU A 162 23.84 36.72 -5.91
C GLU A 162 24.62 36.21 -4.69
N VAL A 163 25.16 34.98 -4.76
CA VAL A 163 25.97 34.39 -3.68
C VAL A 163 27.32 35.09 -3.53
N ALA A 164 27.91 35.56 -4.63
CA ALA A 164 29.20 36.26 -4.61
C ALA A 164 29.14 37.63 -3.92
N LYS A 165 27.96 38.25 -3.83
CA LYS A 165 27.77 39.58 -3.24
C LYS A 165 27.80 39.56 -1.71
N ASP A 166 27.41 38.44 -1.10
CA ASP A 166 27.46 38.24 0.36
C ASP A 166 28.87 37.88 0.86
N PHE A 167 29.77 37.44 -0.04
CA PHE A 167 31.12 36.97 0.31
C PHE A 167 32.21 38.05 0.23
N LEU A 168 31.88 39.27 -0.22
CA LEU A 168 32.82 40.39 -0.29
C LEU A 168 32.54 41.38 0.85
N PRO A 169 33.34 41.41 1.93
CA PRO A 169 33.22 42.46 2.93
C PRO A 169 33.57 43.81 2.28
N GLY A 170 32.67 44.77 2.40
CA GLY A 170 32.83 46.11 1.84
C GLY A 170 34.11 46.78 2.33
N THR A 171 35.07 46.97 1.42
CA THR A 171 36.16 47.93 1.61
C THR A 171 35.53 49.31 1.65
N VAL A 172 35.43 49.86 2.86
CA VAL A 172 35.07 51.26 3.11
C VAL A 172 36.11 52.14 2.42
N ILE A 173 35.66 52.94 1.46
CA ILE A 173 36.44 54.04 0.89
C ILE A 173 36.53 55.10 1.98
N VAL A 174 37.76 55.42 2.42
CA VAL A 174 38.04 56.58 3.27
C VAL A 174 38.56 57.68 2.35
N TYR A 175 37.86 58.82 2.34
CA TYR A 175 38.27 60.05 1.64
C TYR A 175 39.44 60.73 2.34
#